data_AF-A0A511QJQ8-F1
#
_entry.id   AF-A0A511QJQ8-F1
#
_cell.length_a   1.000
_cell.length_b   1.000
_cell.length_c   1.000
_cell.angle_alpha   90.00
_cell.angle_beta   90.00
_cell.angle_gamma   90.00
#
_symmetry.space_group_name_H-M   'P 1'
#
loop_
_entity.id
_entity.type
_entity.pdbx_description
1 polymer ?
#
loop_
_entity_poly.entity_id
_entity_poly.type
_entity_poly.pdbx_seq_one_letter_code
_entity_poly.pdbx_strand_id
1 'polypeptide(L)'
;MKISLNRNSQEEFIHKNIHRILLGEGYKRHEANRACDFAIETYRTTASFGGRNGKCFDFCLTKARQLLAPMKKTVASHKRKVKK
;
A
#
# COMPACT_ATOMS: atom_id res chain seq x y z
N MET A 1 9.32 -19.31 3.81
CA MET A 1 8.45 -18.31 4.47
C MET A 1 9.15 -16.96 4.42
N LYS A 2 8.58 -15.95 3.74
CA LYS A 2 9.10 -14.58 3.85
C LYS A 2 8.65 -14.02 5.19
N ILE A 3 9.59 -13.83 6.11
CA ILE A 3 9.35 -13.15 7.38
C ILE A 3 9.43 -11.66 7.05
N SER A 4 8.28 -11.05 6.71
CA SER A 4 8.18 -9.59 6.63
C SER A 4 8.35 -9.06 8.06
N LEU A 5 9.60 -8.79 8.43
CA LEU A 5 9.97 -8.22 9.72
C LEU A 5 9.36 -6.82 9.82
N ASN A 6 8.16 -6.74 10.38
CA ASN A 6 7.55 -5.47 10.78
C ASN A 6 8.44 -4.89 11.87
N ARG A 7 9.22 -3.86 11.55
CA ARG A 7 10.23 -3.28 12.45
C ARG A 7 9.60 -2.43 13.54
N ASN A 8 8.32 -2.08 13.38
CA ASN A 8 7.59 -1.20 14.28
C ASN A 8 6.12 -1.64 14.46
N SER A 9 5.53 -1.35 15.63
CA SER A 9 4.13 -1.66 15.96
C SER A 9 3.13 -1.06 14.96
N GLN A 10 3.50 0.02 14.28
CA GLN A 10 2.69 0.66 13.24
C GLN A 10 2.65 -0.16 11.94
N GLU A 11 3.78 -0.75 11.53
CA GLU A 11 3.84 -1.60 10.33
C GLU A 11 3.00 -2.86 10.55
N GLU A 12 3.06 -3.44 11.75
CA GLU A 12 2.24 -4.58 12.10
C GLU A 12 0.75 -4.24 12.14
N PHE A 13 0.39 -3.07 12.66
CA PHE A 13 -0.97 -2.57 12.62
C PHE A 13 -1.48 -2.42 11.19
N ILE A 14 -0.68 -1.81 10.29
CA ILE A 14 -1.03 -1.63 8.87
C ILE A 14 -1.23 -3.00 8.21
N HIS A 15 -0.28 -3.91 8.38
CA HIS A 15 -0.35 -5.25 7.79
C HIS A 15 -1.59 -6.02 8.23
N LYS A 16 -1.82 -6.14 9.56
CA LYS A 16 -2.95 -6.90 10.11
C LYS A 16 -4.29 -6.34 9.65
N ASN A 17 -4.46 -5.02 9.66
CA ASN A 17 -5.73 -4.39 9.29
C ASN A 17 -5.98 -4.46 7.78
N ILE A 18 -4.99 -4.16 6.93
CA ILE A 18 -5.16 -4.28 5.48
C ILE A 18 -5.45 -5.72 5.09
N HIS A 19 -4.74 -6.69 5.66
CA HIS A 19 -4.99 -8.11 5.41
C HIS A 19 -6.42 -8.51 5.79
N ARG A 20 -6.92 -8.07 6.96
CA ARG A 20 -8.30 -8.33 7.40
C ARG A 20 -9.33 -7.71 6.47
N ILE A 21 -9.12 -6.47 6.02
CA ILE A 21 -10.02 -5.75 5.11
C ILE A 21 -10.07 -6.48 3.76
N LEU A 22 -8.92 -6.80 3.16
CA LEU A 22 -8.85 -7.46 1.86
C LEU A 22 -9.46 -8.86 1.87
N LEU A 23 -9.28 -9.62 2.95
CA LEU A 23 -9.98 -10.88 3.11
C LEU A 23 -11.49 -10.70 3.26
N GLY A 24 -11.95 -9.66 3.96
CA GLY A 24 -13.36 -9.30 4.06
C GLY A 24 -13.97 -8.85 2.73
N GLU A 25 -13.17 -8.26 1.84
CA GLU A 25 -13.55 -7.89 0.47
C GLU A 25 -13.58 -9.10 -0.49
N GLY A 26 -13.10 -10.28 -0.06
CA GLY A 26 -13.12 -11.51 -0.86
C GLY A 26 -11.85 -11.76 -1.69
N TYR A 27 -10.78 -10.98 -1.48
CA TYR A 27 -9.49 -11.22 -2.15
C TYR A 27 -8.81 -12.50 -1.62
N LYS A 28 -8.06 -13.18 -2.48
CA LYS A 28 -7.29 -14.37 -2.08
C LYS A 28 -6.19 -13.99 -1.09
N ARG A 29 -5.85 -14.88 -0.16
CA ARG A 29 -4.74 -14.70 0.80
C ARG A 29 -3.43 -14.30 0.12
N HIS A 30 -3.11 -14.88 -1.04
CA HIS A 30 -1.89 -14.55 -1.78
C HIS A 30 -1.89 -13.11 -2.31
N GLU A 31 -3.06 -12.59 -2.73
CA GLU A 31 -3.24 -11.22 -3.18
C GLU A 31 -3.19 -10.25 -1.99
N ALA A 32 -3.92 -10.56 -0.93
CA ALA A 32 -3.90 -9.79 0.30
C ALA A 32 -2.49 -9.64 0.87
N ASN A 33 -1.68 -10.71 0.85
CA ASN A 33 -0.30 -10.69 1.34
C ASN A 33 0.60 -9.77 0.48
N ARG A 34 0.51 -9.87 -0.86
CA ARG A 34 1.21 -8.94 -1.77
C ARG A 34 0.84 -7.48 -1.53
N ALA A 35 -0.44 -7.21 -1.32
CA ALA A 35 -0.93 -5.86 -1.05
C ALA A 35 -0.47 -5.32 0.31
N CYS A 36 -0.32 -6.19 1.32
CA CYS A 36 0.21 -5.82 2.62
C CYS A 36 1.71 -5.51 2.55
N ASP A 37 2.53 -6.31 1.85
CA ASP A 37 3.94 -6.01 1.61
C ASP A 37 4.10 -4.64 0.91
N PHE A 38 3.28 -4.37 -0.11
CA PHE A 38 3.29 -3.09 -0.82
C PHE A 38 2.84 -1.91 0.07
N ALA A 39 1.86 -2.11 0.94
CA ALA A 39 1.44 -1.11 1.91
C ALA A 39 2.53 -0.77 2.92
N ILE A 40 3.28 -1.77 3.42
CA ILE A 40 4.43 -1.54 4.30
C ILE A 40 5.53 -0.78 3.55
N GLU A 41 5.85 -1.17 2.32
CA GLU A 41 6.84 -0.45 1.51
C GLU A 41 6.42 1.01 1.25
N THR A 42 5.14 1.21 0.95
CA THR A 42 4.53 2.54 0.81
C THR A 42 4.65 3.30 2.13
N TYR A 43 4.35 2.70 3.27
CA TYR A 43 4.48 3.33 4.58
C TYR A 43 5.94 3.75 4.85
N ARG A 44 6.92 2.89 4.57
CA ARG A 44 8.33 3.22 4.77
C ARG A 44 8.82 4.35 3.89
N THR A 45 8.35 4.42 2.65
CA THR A 45 8.70 5.49 1.70
C THR A 45 7.92 6.78 1.96
N THR A 46 6.67 6.69 2.42
CA THR A 46 5.81 7.85 2.62
C THR A 46 5.71 8.35 4.05
N ALA A 47 6.25 7.63 5.04
CA ALA A 47 6.38 8.10 6.42
C ALA A 47 7.22 9.39 6.52
N SER A 48 8.11 9.66 5.54
CA SER A 48 8.80 10.94 5.42
C SER A 48 7.89 12.12 5.05
N PHE A 49 6.66 11.89 4.57
CA PHE A 49 5.63 12.93 4.40
C PHE A 49 4.89 13.20 5.72
N GLY A 50 5.65 13.47 6.79
CA GLY A 50 5.20 13.69 8.17
C GLY A 50 4.31 14.93 8.39
N GLY A 51 3.25 15.09 7.61
CA GLY A 51 2.32 16.23 7.69
C GLY A 51 0.88 15.94 7.24
N ARG A 52 0.52 14.72 6.81
CA ARG A 52 -0.87 14.38 6.43
C ARG A 52 -1.67 13.82 7.60
N ASN A 53 -1.92 14.64 8.63
CA ASN A 53 -2.98 14.49 9.65
C ASN A 53 -3.41 13.04 10.01
N GLY A 54 -2.48 12.15 10.38
CA GLY A 54 -2.81 10.80 10.85
C GLY A 54 -3.47 9.85 9.83
N LYS A 55 -3.53 10.20 8.53
CA LYS A 55 -4.20 9.39 7.49
C LYS A 55 -3.28 8.39 6.76
N CYS A 56 -2.10 8.10 7.32
CA CYS A 56 -1.14 7.18 6.71
C CYS A 56 -1.73 5.79 6.43
N PHE A 57 -2.57 5.28 7.33
CA PHE A 57 -3.23 3.98 7.16
C PHE A 57 -4.16 3.96 5.94
N ASP A 58 -5.02 4.98 5.80
CA ASP A 58 -5.97 5.09 4.70
C ASP A 58 -5.27 5.22 3.34
N PHE A 59 -4.15 5.97 3.32
CA PHE A 59 -3.29 6.06 2.14
C PHE A 59 -2.68 4.69 1.76
N CYS A 60 -2.16 3.95 2.75
CA CYS A 60 -1.61 2.62 2.54
C CYS A 60 -2.68 1.63 2.07
N LEU A 61 -3.88 1.66 2.65
CA LEU A 61 -5.01 0.84 2.24
C LEU A 61 -5.46 1.14 0.81
N THR A 62 -5.56 2.43 0.46
CA THR A 62 -5.91 2.86 -0.90
C THR A 62 -4.88 2.36 -1.91
N LYS A 63 -3.59 2.43 -1.56
CA LYS A 63 -2.49 1.93 -2.41
C LYS A 63 -2.49 0.41 -2.55
N ALA A 64 -2.74 -0.31 -1.45
CA ALA A 64 -2.93 -1.76 -1.46
C ALA A 64 -4.10 -2.17 -2.37
N ARG A 65 -5.23 -1.46 -2.29
CA ARG A 65 -6.37 -1.68 -3.18
C ARG A 65 -6.05 -1.36 -4.63
N GLN A 66 -5.32 -0.28 -4.92
CA GLN A 66 -4.89 0.06 -6.28
C GLN A 66 -3.98 -1.02 -6.92
N LEU A 67 -3.23 -1.77 -6.11
CA LEU A 67 -2.42 -2.88 -6.60
C LEU A 67 -3.29 -4.11 -6.96
N LEU A 68 -4.36 -4.36 -6.19
CA LEU A 68 -5.22 -5.55 -6.34
C LEU A 68 -6.41 -5.35 -7.26
N ALA A 69 -6.97 -4.15 -7.31
CA ALA A 69 -7.89 -3.76 -8.35
C ALA A 69 -7.04 -3.35 -9.55
N PRO A 70 -6.88 -4.19 -10.60
CA PRO A 70 -6.47 -3.67 -11.88
C PRO A 70 -7.58 -2.70 -12.28
N MET A 71 -7.41 -1.41 -12.01
CA MET A 71 -8.13 -0.41 -12.76
C MET A 71 -7.85 -0.74 -14.22
N LYS A 72 -8.84 -1.33 -14.88
CA LYS A 72 -8.87 -1.49 -16.32
C LYS A 72 -8.65 -0.09 -16.90
N LYS A 73 -7.42 0.13 -17.36
CA LYS A 73 -6.96 1.09 -18.38
C LYS A 73 -7.27 2.57 -18.13
N THR A 74 -6.22 3.39 -17.99
CA THR A 74 -5.88 4.37 -19.04
C THR A 74 -4.42 4.81 -18.96
N VAL A 75 -3.79 4.82 -20.13
CA VAL A 75 -2.40 5.14 -20.46
C VAL A 75 -2.16 6.65 -20.38
N ALA A 76 -1.02 7.11 -19.88
CA ALA A 76 -0.22 8.20 -20.47
C ALA A 76 0.94 8.66 -19.57
N SER A 77 2.16 8.37 -20.03
CA SER A 77 3.27 9.30 -20.10
C SER A 77 3.40 10.32 -18.96
N HIS A 78 4.19 10.00 -17.93
CA HIS A 78 4.91 11.03 -17.19
C HIS A 78 6.13 11.47 -18.04
N LYS A 79 5.88 12.08 -19.21
CA LYS A 79 6.89 12.90 -19.89
C LYS A 79 7.17 14.08 -18.97
N ARG A 80 8.25 14.00 -18.18
CA ARG A 80 8.90 15.21 -17.65
C ARG A 80 9.34 16.01 -18.87
N LYS A 81 8.60 17.07 -19.22
CA LYS A 81 9.16 18.15 -20.02
C LYS A 81 10.19 18.85 -19.13
N VAL A 82 11.45 18.44 -19.26
CA VAL A 82 12.59 19.32 -18.95
C VAL A 82 12.49 20.46 -19.96
N LYS A 83 12.04 21.61 -19.48
CA LYS A 83 12.13 22.86 -20.22
C LYS A 83 13.54 23.39 -19.97
N LYS A 84 14.39 23.35 -20.99
CA LYS A 84 15.56 24.22 -21.10
C LYS A 84 15.70 24.65 -22.56
#